data_AF-A0A8T2WCN7-F1
#
_entry.id   AF-A0A8T2WCN7-F1
#
_cell.length_a   1.000
_cell.length_b   1.000
_cell.length_c   1.000
_cell.angle_alpha   90.00
_cell.angle_beta   90.00
_cell.angle_gamma   90.00
#
_symmetry.space_group_name_H-M   'P 1'
#
loop_
_entity.id
_entity.type
_entity.pdbx_description
1 polymer ?
#
loop_
_entity_poly.entity_id
_entity_poly.type
_entity_poly.pdbx_seq_one_letter_code
_entity_poly.pdbx_strand_id
1 'polypeptide(L)'
;MQDQKSSIFSLQLYYIAVGTADVKLDSLIELITVLESLGPLSLVICCASRDVLDAVAVALRSIEKLSLWCLYSDLSEREIDVEVQSFRRSVAAITLKTKEESSDSSNAALENDDALLHHQENQSDRENEPRRDPGSTQEEDKKQPSPPFRSLCALITTEAPLRAINKESTPLAPTLLINYDIPVRKEDYVRRIATVLGGRAKAEKHRLCINFLEAGKVHELRQLEEFADREVKEMPVHVADVFEQTRGGSGSGGNKQK
;
A
#
# COMPACT_ATOMS: atom_id res chain seq x y z
N MET A 1 11.24 30.76 19.71
CA MET A 1 9.95 30.18 19.27
C MET A 1 10.03 29.97 17.76
N GLN A 2 10.52 28.80 17.36
CA GLN A 2 10.47 28.31 15.97
C GLN A 2 9.96 26.88 16.07
N ASP A 3 8.66 26.75 16.24
CA ASP A 3 7.93 25.52 15.97
C ASP A 3 7.43 25.59 14.53
N GLN A 4 7.24 24.41 13.92
CA GLN A 4 6.47 24.18 12.69
C GLN A 4 7.25 24.08 11.36
N LYS A 5 8.06 23.02 11.24
CA LYS A 5 8.13 22.11 10.07
C LYS A 5 9.14 21.00 10.32
N SER A 6 8.77 20.01 11.14
CA SER A 6 9.56 18.78 11.28
C SER A 6 8.71 17.58 10.91
N SER A 7 8.89 17.17 9.66
CA SER A 7 8.62 15.84 9.09
C SER A 7 7.19 15.29 9.20
N ILE A 8 6.38 15.59 8.17
CA ILE A 8 5.12 14.89 7.88
C ILE A 8 5.38 13.38 7.61
N PHE A 9 6.61 12.97 7.26
CA PHE A 9 6.99 11.58 6.96
C PHE A 9 7.51 10.79 8.17
N SER A 10 6.65 10.55 9.16
CA SER A 10 6.99 9.75 10.36
C SER A 10 6.42 8.33 10.30
N LEU A 11 7.12 7.39 10.95
CA LEU A 11 6.59 6.06 11.26
C LEU A 11 5.62 6.20 12.44
N GLN A 12 4.35 5.87 12.21
CA GLN A 12 3.31 5.82 13.25
C GLN A 12 3.08 4.37 13.70
N LEU A 13 2.94 4.18 15.01
CA LEU A 13 2.73 2.86 15.62
C LEU A 13 1.35 2.84 16.27
N TYR A 14 0.56 1.83 15.93
CA TYR A 14 -0.76 1.59 16.49
C TYR A 14 -0.90 0.17 17.03
N TYR A 15 -1.90 -0.08 17.87
CA TYR A 15 -2.37 -1.42 18.22
C TYR A 15 -3.89 -1.53 18.07
N ILE A 16 -4.35 -2.73 17.72
CA ILE A 16 -5.75 -3.13 17.72
C ILE A 16 -5.91 -4.18 18.82
N ALA A 17 -6.75 -3.88 19.82
CA ALA A 17 -7.08 -4.84 20.85
C ALA A 17 -8.08 -5.87 20.31
N VAL A 18 -7.78 -7.15 20.49
CA VAL A 18 -8.65 -8.28 20.13
C VAL A 18 -8.94 -9.08 21.39
N GLY A 19 -10.20 -9.47 21.58
CA GLY A 19 -10.62 -10.16 22.80
C GLY A 19 -9.93 -11.52 22.95
N THR A 20 -9.87 -12.27 21.87
CA THR A 20 -9.38 -13.65 21.82
C THR A 20 -8.63 -13.92 20.51
N ALA A 21 -7.87 -15.01 20.45
CA ALA A 21 -7.05 -15.32 19.29
C ALA A 21 -7.87 -15.71 18.04
N ASP A 22 -9.06 -16.28 18.23
CA ASP A 22 -9.97 -16.74 17.17
C ASP A 22 -10.56 -15.58 16.35
N VAL A 23 -10.79 -14.42 16.97
CA VAL A 23 -11.32 -13.24 16.26
C VAL A 23 -10.26 -12.45 15.48
N LYS A 24 -8.96 -12.75 15.68
CA LYS A 24 -7.86 -12.01 15.04
C LYS A 24 -7.91 -12.08 13.52
N LEU A 25 -8.25 -13.26 12.99
CA LEU A 25 -8.27 -13.47 11.54
C LEU A 25 -9.38 -12.64 10.91
N ASP A 26 -10.58 -12.65 11.49
CA ASP A 26 -11.71 -11.85 11.01
C ASP A 26 -11.40 -10.35 11.08
N SER A 27 -10.85 -9.88 12.20
CA SER A 27 -10.42 -8.48 12.34
C SER A 27 -9.32 -8.08 11.35
N LEU A 28 -8.41 -9.00 11.00
CA LEU A 28 -7.38 -8.77 9.99
C LEU A 28 -8.00 -8.60 8.59
N ILE A 29 -8.93 -9.48 8.22
CA ILE A 29 -9.61 -9.41 6.93
C ILE A 29 -10.42 -8.12 6.84
N GLU A 30 -11.21 -7.79 7.86
CA GLU A 30 -11.97 -6.54 7.91
C GLU A 30 -11.07 -5.31 7.73
N LEU A 31 -9.96 -5.24 8.47
CA LEU A 31 -8.97 -4.18 8.32
C LEU A 31 -8.46 -4.09 6.88
N ILE A 32 -8.01 -5.20 6.29
CA ILE A 32 -7.46 -5.19 4.93
C ILE A 32 -8.52 -4.78 3.90
N THR A 33 -9.75 -5.27 4.03
CA THR A 33 -10.86 -4.90 3.13
C THR A 33 -11.16 -3.40 3.21
N VAL A 34 -11.22 -2.82 4.42
CA VAL A 34 -11.39 -1.37 4.59
C VAL A 34 -10.23 -0.63 3.93
N LEU A 35 -8.98 -1.03 4.17
CA LEU A 35 -7.81 -0.35 3.62
C LEU A 35 -7.67 -0.49 2.10
N GLU A 36 -8.02 -1.64 1.54
CA GLU A 36 -8.03 -1.86 0.08
C GLU A 36 -9.02 -0.92 -0.61
N SER A 37 -10.16 -0.62 0.04
CA SER A 37 -11.17 0.29 -0.50
C SER A 37 -10.68 1.75 -0.62
N LEU A 38 -9.65 2.14 0.16
CA LEU A 38 -9.05 3.49 0.16
C LEU A 38 -8.00 3.67 -0.95
N GLY A 39 -7.65 2.60 -1.66
CA GLY A 39 -6.73 2.62 -2.80
C GLY A 39 -5.54 1.67 -2.65
N PRO A 40 -4.50 1.82 -3.51
CA PRO A 40 -3.41 0.86 -3.54
C PRO A 40 -2.67 0.69 -2.21
N LEU A 41 -2.51 -0.57 -1.79
CA LEU A 41 -1.98 -0.94 -0.48
C LEU A 41 -0.82 -1.93 -0.64
N SER A 42 0.27 -1.66 0.06
CA SER A 42 1.38 -2.60 0.23
C SER A 42 1.57 -2.90 1.70
N LEU A 43 1.60 -4.17 2.07
CA LEU A 43 1.71 -4.58 3.45
C LEU A 43 2.60 -5.81 3.66
N VAL A 44 3.15 -5.93 4.86
CA VAL A 44 3.81 -7.14 5.35
C VAL A 44 3.15 -7.57 6.64
N ILE A 45 2.84 -8.86 6.76
CA ILE A 45 2.23 -9.46 7.95
C ILE A 45 3.25 -10.40 8.60
N CYS A 46 3.54 -10.18 9.87
CA CYS A 46 4.45 -11.02 10.64
C CYS A 46 3.68 -11.92 11.61
N CYS A 47 3.83 -13.24 11.43
CA CYS A 47 3.19 -14.29 12.22
C CYS A 47 4.21 -14.99 13.13
N ALA A 48 3.75 -15.51 14.27
CA ALA A 48 4.59 -16.22 15.23
C ALA A 48 4.95 -17.65 14.79
N SER A 49 4.09 -18.30 14.01
CA SER A 49 4.29 -19.68 13.53
C SER A 49 3.92 -19.85 12.07
N ARG A 50 4.34 -20.99 11.48
CA ARG A 50 3.97 -21.36 10.12
C ARG A 50 2.49 -21.69 9.99
N ASP A 51 1.90 -22.36 10.98
CA ASP A 51 0.47 -22.69 10.96
C ASP A 51 -0.41 -21.43 10.90
N VAL A 52 -0.04 -20.40 11.67
CA VAL A 52 -0.73 -19.09 11.63
C VAL A 52 -0.51 -18.40 10.28
N LEU A 53 0.72 -18.45 9.74
CA LEU A 53 1.02 -17.92 8.41
C LEU A 53 0.14 -18.58 7.35
N ASP A 54 0.03 -19.91 7.36
CA ASP A 54 -0.76 -20.66 6.39
C ASP A 54 -2.26 -20.35 6.51
N ALA A 55 -2.78 -20.23 7.73
CA ALA A 55 -4.16 -19.82 7.97
C ALA A 55 -4.46 -18.42 7.41
N VAL A 56 -3.59 -17.43 7.70
CA VAL A 56 -3.70 -16.07 7.17
C VAL A 56 -3.58 -16.08 5.64
N ALA A 57 -2.64 -16.87 5.09
CA ALA A 57 -2.42 -16.96 3.65
C ALA A 57 -3.61 -17.60 2.91
N VAL A 58 -4.28 -18.57 3.52
CA VAL A 58 -5.51 -19.16 2.97
C VAL A 58 -6.64 -18.14 2.98
N ALA A 59 -6.85 -17.44 4.10
CA ALA A 59 -7.91 -16.44 4.21
C ALA A 59 -7.73 -15.30 3.20
N LEU A 60 -6.51 -14.76 3.07
CA LEU A 60 -6.23 -13.64 2.17
C LEU A 60 -6.34 -14.00 0.69
N ARG A 61 -6.16 -15.27 0.31
CA ARG A 61 -6.34 -15.70 -1.09
C ARG A 61 -7.77 -15.54 -1.62
N SER A 62 -8.75 -15.32 -0.74
CA SER A 62 -10.12 -14.99 -1.14
C SER A 62 -10.27 -13.57 -1.72
N ILE A 63 -9.26 -12.71 -1.56
CA ILE A 63 -9.29 -11.32 -2.03
C ILE A 63 -8.84 -11.25 -3.51
N GLU A 64 -9.74 -10.83 -4.39
CA GLU A 64 -9.56 -10.88 -5.86
C GLU A 64 -8.38 -10.02 -6.36
N LYS A 65 -8.13 -8.86 -5.73
CA LYS A 65 -7.09 -7.90 -6.16
C LYS A 65 -5.73 -8.11 -5.49
N LEU A 66 -5.54 -9.20 -4.76
CA LEU A 66 -4.34 -9.46 -3.98
C LEU A 66 -3.25 -10.16 -4.82
N SER A 67 -2.03 -9.65 -4.71
CA SER A 67 -0.80 -10.42 -4.95
C SER A 67 -0.17 -10.80 -3.61
N LEU A 68 0.05 -12.10 -3.39
CA LEU A 68 0.47 -12.66 -2.12
C LEU A 68 1.80 -13.40 -2.24
N TRP A 69 2.75 -13.09 -1.35
CA TRP A 69 4.02 -13.80 -1.17
C TRP A 69 4.12 -14.33 0.26
N CYS A 70 4.90 -15.40 0.46
CA CYS A 70 5.04 -16.05 1.76
C CYS A 70 6.52 -16.37 2.03
N LEU A 71 7.01 -15.98 3.21
CA LEU A 71 8.34 -16.30 3.70
C LEU A 71 8.25 -17.14 4.97
N TYR A 72 8.79 -18.35 4.94
CA TYR A 72 8.82 -19.25 6.09
C TYR A 72 10.20 -19.93 6.22
N SER A 73 10.45 -20.56 7.36
CA SER A 73 11.76 -21.08 7.77
C SER A 73 12.42 -22.06 6.80
N ASP A 74 11.62 -22.75 5.99
CA ASP A 74 12.09 -23.84 5.13
C ASP A 74 12.62 -23.34 3.78
N LEU A 75 12.47 -22.05 3.48
CA LEU A 75 13.01 -21.44 2.28
C LEU A 75 14.51 -21.21 2.43
N SER A 76 15.28 -21.55 1.39
CA SER A 76 16.69 -21.17 1.28
C SER A 76 16.85 -19.66 1.10
N GLU A 77 18.04 -19.13 1.40
CA GLU A 77 18.34 -17.70 1.18
C GLU A 77 18.09 -17.24 -0.26
N ARG A 78 18.29 -18.13 -1.25
CA ARG A 78 18.00 -17.85 -2.66
C ARG A 78 16.51 -17.72 -2.92
N GLU A 79 15.70 -18.63 -2.38
CA GLU A 79 14.24 -18.58 -2.51
C GLU A 79 13.67 -17.35 -1.80
N ILE A 80 14.17 -17.03 -0.60
CA ILE A 80 13.81 -15.82 0.12
C ILE A 80 14.10 -14.58 -0.74
N ASP A 81 15.28 -14.48 -1.35
CA ASP A 81 15.63 -13.33 -2.18
C ASP A 81 14.76 -13.22 -3.44
N VAL A 82 14.42 -14.34 -4.10
CA VAL A 82 13.50 -14.37 -5.24
C VAL A 82 12.11 -13.83 -4.87
N GLU A 83 11.56 -14.29 -3.74
CA GLU A 83 10.25 -13.84 -3.24
C GLU A 83 10.28 -12.36 -2.84
N VAL A 84 11.32 -11.93 -2.13
CA VAL A 84 11.52 -10.54 -1.71
C VAL A 84 11.65 -9.61 -2.92
N GLN A 85 12.42 -9.97 -3.93
CA GLN A 85 12.55 -9.17 -5.14
C GLN A 85 11.22 -9.06 -5.88
N SER A 86 10.46 -10.15 -5.98
CA SER A 86 9.14 -10.17 -6.61
C SER A 86 8.12 -9.28 -5.88
N PHE A 87 8.10 -9.34 -4.55
CA PHE A 87 7.30 -8.45 -3.72
C PHE A 87 7.68 -6.98 -3.94
N ARG A 88 8.98 -6.64 -3.86
CA ARG A 88 9.47 -5.26 -4.01
C ARG A 88 9.14 -4.66 -5.38
N ARG A 89 9.25 -5.44 -6.46
CA ARG A 89 8.83 -5.02 -7.80
C ARG A 89 7.34 -4.64 -7.82
N SER A 90 6.51 -5.43 -7.16
CA SER A 90 5.07 -5.18 -7.09
C SER A 90 4.73 -3.94 -6.25
N VAL A 91 5.41 -3.74 -5.11
CA VAL A 91 5.30 -2.51 -4.30
C VAL A 91 5.69 -1.28 -5.11
N ALA A 92 6.76 -1.35 -5.91
CA ALA A 92 7.17 -0.26 -6.79
C ALA A 92 6.13 0.01 -7.88
N ALA A 93 5.58 -1.03 -8.52
CA ALA A 93 4.57 -0.89 -9.56
C ALA A 93 3.29 -0.21 -9.07
N ILE A 94 2.76 -0.63 -7.90
CA ILE A 94 1.55 0.02 -7.35
C ILE A 94 1.83 1.47 -6.92
N THR A 95 3.06 1.78 -6.52
CA THR A 95 3.47 3.16 -6.18
C THR A 95 3.52 4.05 -7.41
N LEU A 96 4.07 3.57 -8.53
CA LEU A 96 4.20 4.39 -9.74
C LEU A 96 2.83 4.74 -10.34
N LYS A 97 1.90 3.79 -10.36
CA LYS A 97 0.52 4.04 -10.83
C LYS A 97 -0.20 5.12 -10.01
N THR A 98 -0.01 5.16 -8.70
CA THR A 98 -0.59 6.24 -7.87
C THR A 98 -0.06 7.63 -8.22
N LYS A 99 1.15 7.74 -8.78
CA LYS A 99 1.70 9.02 -9.23
C LYS A 99 1.13 9.44 -10.59
N GLU A 100 1.02 8.49 -11.53
CA GLU A 100 0.48 8.75 -12.87
C GLU A 100 -0.99 9.23 -12.83
N GLU A 101 -1.84 8.59 -12.00
CA GLU A 101 -3.25 9.00 -11.81
C GLU A 101 -3.38 10.39 -11.18
N SER A 102 -2.43 10.79 -10.34
CA SER A 102 -2.40 12.13 -9.71
C SER A 102 -1.97 13.25 -10.67
N SER A 103 -1.21 12.94 -11.72
CA SER A 103 -0.75 13.91 -12.73
C SER A 103 -1.75 14.15 -13.87
N ASP A 104 -2.56 13.17 -14.24
CA ASP A 104 -3.57 13.34 -15.30
C ASP A 104 -4.76 14.20 -14.86
N SER A 105 -5.04 14.27 -13.54
CA SER A 105 -6.10 15.11 -12.98
C SER A 105 -5.81 16.63 -13.09
N SER A 106 -4.55 17.03 -13.29
CA SER A 106 -4.14 18.43 -13.47
C SER A 106 -4.23 18.94 -14.91
N ASN A 107 -4.34 18.06 -15.92
CA ASN A 107 -4.40 18.45 -17.33
C ASN A 107 -5.83 18.52 -17.90
N ALA A 108 -6.84 18.01 -17.19
CA ALA A 108 -8.22 18.00 -17.67
C ALA A 108 -8.99 19.33 -17.42
N ALA A 109 -8.36 20.35 -16.83
CA ALA A 109 -9.03 21.58 -16.40
C ALA A 109 -8.80 22.81 -17.31
N LEU A 110 -8.20 22.67 -18.51
CA LEU A 110 -7.89 23.81 -19.40
C LEU A 110 -8.35 23.66 -20.85
N GLU A 111 -9.36 22.84 -21.14
CA GLU A 111 -10.02 22.86 -22.45
C GLU A 111 -11.53 22.77 -22.28
N ASN A 112 -12.20 23.92 -22.18
CA ASN A 112 -13.57 24.15 -22.65
C ASN A 112 -13.98 25.60 -22.32
N ASP A 113 -13.51 26.54 -23.13
CA ASP A 113 -14.16 27.84 -23.29
C ASP A 113 -13.77 28.37 -24.67
N ASP A 114 -14.44 27.87 -25.72
CA ASP A 114 -14.77 28.60 -26.94
C ASP A 114 -15.29 27.65 -28.04
N ALA A 115 -16.61 27.52 -28.14
CA ALA A 115 -17.28 27.23 -29.41
C ALA A 115 -18.81 27.39 -29.29
N LEU A 116 -19.31 28.63 -29.44
CA LEU A 116 -20.69 28.84 -29.86
C LEU A 116 -20.78 29.94 -30.94
N LEU A 117 -20.93 29.45 -32.18
CA LEU A 117 -21.75 29.96 -33.29
C LEU A 117 -21.52 31.39 -33.82
N HIS A 118 -21.02 31.47 -35.06
CA HIS A 118 -21.83 32.00 -36.18
C HIS A 118 -21.28 31.53 -37.55
N HIS A 119 -22.12 30.81 -38.29
CA HIS A 119 -21.98 30.56 -39.73
C HIS A 119 -22.29 31.83 -40.52
N GLN A 120 -21.47 32.13 -41.52
CA GLN A 120 -21.85 32.87 -42.73
C GLN A 120 -21.10 32.33 -43.95
N GLU A 121 -21.78 32.40 -45.08
CA GLU A 121 -21.58 31.73 -46.35
C GLU A 121 -20.30 32.13 -47.11
N ASN A 122 -19.77 31.21 -47.94
CA ASN A 122 -19.63 31.50 -49.37
C ASN A 122 -19.29 30.25 -50.21
N GLN A 123 -19.99 30.16 -51.35
CA GLN A 123 -19.72 29.26 -52.47
C GLN A 123 -18.48 29.72 -53.27
N SER A 124 -17.71 28.76 -53.80
CA SER A 124 -17.25 28.77 -55.20
C SER A 124 -16.46 27.51 -55.56
N ASP A 125 -16.99 26.79 -56.56
CA ASP A 125 -16.36 25.93 -57.59
C ASP A 125 -14.85 25.65 -57.55
N ARG A 126 -14.47 24.37 -57.65
CA ARG A 126 -13.85 23.79 -58.86
C ARG A 126 -13.46 22.31 -58.70
N GLU A 127 -13.67 21.61 -59.81
CA GLU A 127 -13.35 20.23 -60.20
C GLU A 127 -11.94 19.74 -59.79
N ASN A 128 -11.83 18.51 -59.28
CA ASN A 128 -11.19 17.38 -59.97
C ASN A 128 -11.20 16.10 -59.11
N GLU A 129 -11.73 15.01 -59.68
CA GLU A 129 -11.44 13.63 -59.26
C GLU A 129 -10.07 13.21 -59.86
N PRO A 130 -9.32 12.27 -59.25
CA PRO A 130 -9.56 10.88 -59.63
C PRO A 130 -9.36 9.84 -58.52
N ARG A 131 -10.32 8.90 -58.50
CA ARG A 131 -10.27 7.47 -58.15
C ARG A 131 -8.95 6.92 -57.55
N ARG A 132 -9.06 6.38 -56.34
CA ARG A 132 -8.22 5.28 -55.82
C ARG A 132 -9.02 4.44 -54.80
N ASP A 133 -9.46 3.26 -55.22
CA ASP A 133 -9.78 2.12 -54.35
C ASP A 133 -8.54 1.19 -54.32
N PRO A 134 -8.36 0.22 -53.39
CA PRO A 134 -9.18 -0.14 -52.22
C PRO A 134 -8.37 -0.38 -50.91
N GLY A 135 -9.07 -0.43 -49.77
CA GLY A 135 -8.80 -1.37 -48.68
C GLY A 135 -7.51 -1.21 -47.86
N SER A 136 -7.58 -0.44 -46.77
CA SER A 136 -6.93 -0.82 -45.53
C SER A 136 -8.00 -0.97 -44.46
N THR A 137 -8.35 -2.22 -44.18
CA THR A 137 -8.99 -2.60 -42.93
C THR A 137 -8.13 -2.03 -41.82
N GLN A 138 -8.62 -1.01 -41.12
CA GLN A 138 -8.05 -0.64 -39.84
C GLN A 138 -8.24 -1.86 -38.97
N GLU A 139 -7.17 -2.63 -38.76
CA GLU A 139 -7.09 -3.57 -37.66
C GLU A 139 -7.29 -2.73 -36.41
N GLU A 140 -8.52 -2.74 -35.90
CA GLU A 140 -8.82 -2.34 -34.54
C GLU A 140 -7.86 -3.13 -33.66
N ASP A 141 -6.85 -2.43 -33.17
CA ASP A 141 -5.87 -2.91 -32.22
C ASP A 141 -6.67 -3.37 -31.00
N LYS A 142 -7.04 -4.65 -31.00
CA LYS A 142 -7.74 -5.32 -29.91
C LYS A 142 -6.78 -5.27 -28.74
N LYS A 143 -6.80 -4.17 -27.99
CA LYS A 143 -6.25 -4.06 -26.63
C LYS A 143 -6.78 -5.26 -25.89
N GLN A 144 -5.93 -6.30 -25.78
CA GLN A 144 -6.20 -7.40 -24.89
C GLN A 144 -6.52 -6.76 -23.53
N PRO A 145 -7.61 -7.18 -22.85
CA PRO A 145 -7.91 -6.64 -21.54
C PRO A 145 -6.66 -6.86 -20.68
N SER A 146 -6.03 -5.76 -20.29
CA SER A 146 -4.90 -5.82 -19.38
C SER A 146 -5.39 -6.56 -18.13
N PRO A 147 -4.58 -7.48 -17.57
CA PRO A 147 -4.99 -8.19 -16.36
C PRO A 147 -5.41 -7.17 -15.30
N PRO A 148 -6.44 -7.48 -14.50
CA PRO A 148 -6.98 -6.54 -13.52
C PRO A 148 -5.83 -5.99 -12.66
N PHE A 149 -5.79 -4.67 -12.50
CA PHE A 149 -4.75 -4.06 -11.69
C PHE A 149 -4.90 -4.53 -10.25
N ARG A 150 -3.94 -5.34 -9.81
CA ARG A 150 -3.84 -5.79 -8.42
C ARG A 150 -3.30 -4.64 -7.57
N SER A 151 -4.23 -3.89 -6.98
CA SER A 151 -3.94 -2.74 -6.12
C SER A 151 -3.45 -3.14 -4.73
N LEU A 152 -3.54 -4.42 -4.35
CA LEU A 152 -3.13 -4.93 -3.05
C LEU A 152 -1.94 -5.89 -3.19
N CYS A 153 -0.84 -5.59 -2.49
CA CYS A 153 0.35 -6.44 -2.40
C CYS A 153 0.61 -6.81 -0.94
N ALA A 154 0.61 -8.10 -0.60
CA ALA A 154 0.92 -8.58 0.75
C ALA A 154 2.04 -9.61 0.77
N LEU A 155 2.97 -9.49 1.70
CA LEU A 155 3.93 -10.54 2.03
C LEU A 155 3.72 -10.99 3.47
N ILE A 156 3.49 -12.29 3.68
CA ILE A 156 3.36 -12.87 5.03
C ILE A 156 4.67 -13.55 5.38
N THR A 157 5.16 -13.36 6.60
CA THR A 157 6.44 -13.92 7.03
C THR A 157 6.42 -14.40 8.48
N THR A 158 7.29 -15.38 8.77
CA THR A 158 7.73 -15.68 10.14
C THR A 158 9.02 -14.93 10.47
N GLU A 159 9.56 -15.10 11.69
CA GLU A 159 10.77 -14.41 12.15
C GLU A 159 12.06 -14.85 11.45
N ALA A 160 12.24 -16.15 11.20
CA ALA A 160 13.51 -16.67 10.71
C ALA A 160 13.90 -16.06 9.34
N PRO A 161 13.00 -15.98 8.34
CA PRO A 161 13.31 -15.34 7.07
C PRO A 161 13.73 -13.88 7.20
N LEU A 162 13.14 -13.10 8.11
CA LEU A 162 13.50 -11.68 8.30
C LEU A 162 14.95 -11.47 8.71
N ARG A 163 15.60 -12.49 9.29
CA ARG A 163 17.05 -12.47 9.61
C ARG A 163 17.92 -12.85 8.42
N ALA A 164 17.38 -13.63 7.49
CA ALA A 164 18.08 -14.17 6.32
C ALA A 164 17.97 -13.28 5.07
N ILE A 165 17.08 -12.28 5.06
CA ILE A 165 16.98 -11.32 3.94
C ILE A 165 18.31 -10.59 3.77
N ASN A 166 18.81 -10.58 2.54
CA ASN A 166 20.02 -9.85 2.17
C ASN A 166 19.89 -8.35 2.53
N LYS A 167 20.93 -7.77 3.13
CA LYS A 167 20.97 -6.34 3.51
C LYS A 167 20.66 -5.40 2.35
N GLU A 168 21.09 -5.74 1.13
CA GLU A 168 20.81 -4.98 -0.10
C GLU A 168 19.32 -5.00 -0.50
N SER A 169 18.62 -6.05 -0.07
CA SER A 169 17.18 -6.24 -0.27
C SER A 169 16.33 -5.55 0.81
N THR A 170 16.95 -4.99 1.84
CA THR A 170 16.27 -4.24 2.92
C THR A 170 16.38 -2.72 2.73
N PRO A 171 15.35 -1.93 3.10
CA PRO A 171 14.05 -2.39 3.57
C PRO A 171 13.17 -2.94 2.45
N LEU A 172 12.18 -3.75 2.82
CA LEU A 172 11.12 -4.21 1.92
C LEU A 172 10.24 -3.05 1.41
N ALA A 173 10.18 -1.98 2.20
CA ALA A 173 9.53 -0.70 1.92
C ALA A 173 8.02 -0.73 1.55
N PRO A 174 7.17 -1.56 2.21
CA PRO A 174 5.72 -1.39 2.12
C PRO A 174 5.28 -0.13 2.90
N THR A 175 4.01 0.23 2.74
CA THR A 175 3.38 1.32 3.51
C THR A 175 2.88 0.86 4.88
N LEU A 176 2.62 -0.44 5.05
CA LEU A 176 2.05 -1.03 6.26
C LEU A 176 2.82 -2.27 6.73
N LEU A 177 3.13 -2.33 8.02
CA LEU A 177 3.54 -3.54 8.74
C LEU A 177 2.44 -3.94 9.70
N ILE A 178 2.00 -5.18 9.65
CA ILE A 178 1.06 -5.77 10.62
C ILE A 178 1.83 -6.82 11.43
N ASN A 179 1.97 -6.57 12.72
CA ASN A 179 2.37 -7.61 13.66
C ASN A 179 1.09 -8.36 14.06
N TYR A 180 0.81 -9.44 13.34
CA TYR A 180 -0.35 -10.29 13.65
C TYR A 180 -0.17 -10.91 15.03
N ASP A 181 1.05 -11.35 15.34
CA ASP A 181 1.45 -11.74 16.69
C ASP A 181 2.51 -10.77 17.21
N ILE A 182 2.37 -10.36 18.46
CA ILE A 182 3.36 -9.52 19.13
C ILE A 182 4.66 -10.30 19.27
N PRO A 183 5.81 -9.72 18.85
CA PRO A 183 7.09 -10.39 19.02
C PRO A 183 7.38 -10.68 20.49
N VAL A 184 7.73 -11.92 20.80
CA VAL A 184 8.12 -12.33 22.16
C VAL A 184 9.38 -11.60 22.62
N ARG A 185 10.27 -11.26 21.67
CA ARG A 185 11.55 -10.60 21.92
C ARG A 185 11.55 -9.17 21.42
N LYS A 186 12.07 -8.27 22.24
CA LYS A 186 12.23 -6.85 21.94
C LYS A 186 13.06 -6.60 20.68
N GLU A 187 14.13 -7.37 20.49
CA GLU A 187 14.99 -7.25 19.30
C GLU A 187 14.25 -7.60 18.00
N ASP A 188 13.25 -8.48 18.07
CA ASP A 188 12.50 -8.93 16.91
C ASP A 188 11.51 -7.85 16.48
N TYR A 189 10.90 -7.14 17.42
CA TYR A 189 10.07 -5.98 17.12
C TYR A 189 10.85 -4.88 16.37
N VAL A 190 12.04 -4.52 16.87
CA VAL A 190 12.89 -3.54 16.19
C VAL A 190 13.34 -4.03 14.82
N ARG A 191 13.66 -5.33 14.70
CA ARG A 191 14.04 -5.94 13.41
C ARG A 191 12.90 -5.91 12.41
N ARG A 192 11.67 -6.26 12.79
CA ARG A 192 10.51 -6.18 11.90
C ARG A 192 10.38 -4.77 11.34
N ILE A 193 10.41 -3.75 12.18
CA ILE A 193 10.35 -2.35 11.73
C ILE A 193 11.53 -2.00 10.80
N ALA A 194 12.76 -2.35 11.16
CA ALA A 194 13.94 -2.00 10.39
C ALA A 194 14.02 -2.72 9.03
N THR A 195 13.78 -4.03 9.00
CA THR A 195 13.84 -4.87 7.79
C THR A 195 12.66 -4.58 6.86
N VAL A 196 11.45 -4.40 7.40
CA VAL A 196 10.25 -4.19 6.60
C VAL A 196 10.13 -2.74 6.18
N LEU A 197 9.99 -1.83 7.15
CA LEU A 197 9.67 -0.43 6.88
C LEU A 197 10.91 0.43 6.63
N GLY A 198 12.07 0.04 7.17
CA GLY A 198 13.33 0.78 7.03
C GLY A 198 13.60 1.79 8.15
N GLY A 199 14.82 2.35 8.15
CA GLY A 199 15.25 3.35 9.12
C GLY A 199 14.59 4.72 8.98
N ARG A 200 14.94 5.66 9.86
CA ARG A 200 14.41 7.05 9.87
C ARG A 200 14.87 7.87 8.65
N ALA A 201 16.05 7.59 8.10
CA ALA A 201 16.72 8.43 7.10
C ALA A 201 16.25 8.25 5.64
N LYS A 202 15.45 7.22 5.33
CA LYS A 202 15.07 6.83 3.96
C LYS A 202 13.57 6.92 3.69
N ALA A 203 12.82 7.64 4.53
CA ALA A 203 11.36 7.66 4.47
C ALA A 203 10.85 8.83 3.63
N GLU A 204 10.53 8.55 2.37
CA GLU A 204 9.80 9.46 1.47
C GLU A 204 8.27 9.31 1.58
N LYS A 205 7.81 8.39 2.43
CA LYS A 205 6.39 8.02 2.58
C LYS A 205 6.03 7.86 4.04
N HIS A 206 4.75 8.07 4.32
CA HIS A 206 4.15 7.68 5.58
C HIS A 206 4.16 6.15 5.71
N ARG A 207 4.45 5.68 6.93
CA ARG A 207 4.59 4.26 7.24
C ARG A 207 3.82 3.97 8.51
N LEU A 208 3.09 2.87 8.48
CA LEU A 208 2.24 2.44 9.58
C LEU A 208 2.71 1.08 10.08
N CYS A 209 2.75 0.91 11.40
CA CYS A 209 2.92 -0.38 12.06
C CYS A 209 1.72 -0.61 12.95
N ILE A 210 0.99 -1.71 12.74
CA ILE A 210 -0.19 -2.07 13.52
C ILE A 210 0.11 -3.37 14.28
N ASN A 211 -0.12 -3.36 15.58
CA ASN A 211 0.07 -4.52 16.46
C ASN A 211 -1.29 -5.10 16.84
N PHE A 212 -1.54 -6.37 16.52
CA PHE A 212 -2.70 -7.07 17.05
C PHE A 212 -2.39 -7.52 18.48
N LEU A 213 -3.24 -7.13 19.42
CA LEU A 213 -3.01 -7.26 20.86
C LEU A 213 -4.13 -8.05 21.52
N GLU A 214 -3.86 -9.31 21.84
CA GLU A 214 -4.81 -10.15 22.59
C GLU A 214 -5.02 -9.64 24.02
N ALA A 215 -6.16 -10.00 24.63
CA ALA A 215 -6.44 -9.67 26.03
C ALA A 215 -5.31 -10.14 26.95
N GLY A 216 -4.89 -9.26 27.88
CA GLY A 216 -3.81 -9.54 28.83
C GLY A 216 -2.38 -9.28 28.30
N LYS A 217 -2.22 -8.96 27.00
CA LYS A 217 -0.90 -8.73 26.39
C LYS A 217 -0.40 -7.28 26.45
N VAL A 218 -1.16 -6.37 27.06
CA VAL A 218 -0.83 -4.94 27.16
C VAL A 218 0.55 -4.71 27.79
N HIS A 219 0.91 -5.50 28.81
CA HIS A 219 2.22 -5.38 29.46
C HIS A 219 3.39 -5.64 28.50
N GLU A 220 3.26 -6.64 27.63
CA GLU A 220 4.27 -7.01 26.64
C GLU A 220 4.44 -5.88 25.60
N LEU A 221 3.33 -5.28 25.17
CA LEU A 221 3.38 -4.11 24.27
C LEU A 221 4.10 -2.91 24.91
N ARG A 222 3.84 -2.61 26.19
CA ARG A 222 4.52 -1.50 26.89
C ARG A 222 6.03 -1.72 26.99
N GLN A 223 6.47 -2.96 27.19
CA GLN A 223 7.89 -3.28 27.19
C GLN A 223 8.56 -3.11 25.82
N LEU A 224 7.82 -3.33 24.73
CA LEU A 224 8.29 -3.09 23.35
C LEU A 224 8.37 -1.60 23.03
N GLU A 225 7.36 -0.82 23.45
CA GLU A 225 7.29 0.63 23.32
C GLU A 225 8.48 1.32 24.00
N GLU A 226 8.77 0.93 25.25
CA GLU A 226 9.93 1.42 26.00
C GLU A 226 11.25 1.10 25.27
N PHE A 227 11.39 -0.12 24.75
CA PHE A 227 12.61 -0.54 24.07
C PHE A 227 12.80 0.12 22.70
N ALA A 228 11.72 0.35 21.97
CA ALA A 228 11.73 0.98 20.66
C ALA A 228 11.84 2.52 20.73
N ASP A 229 11.72 3.10 21.93
CA ASP A 229 11.68 4.55 22.18
C ASP A 229 10.64 5.25 21.28
N ARG A 230 9.46 4.62 21.19
CA ARG A 230 8.36 5.08 20.33
C ARG A 230 7.02 4.68 20.92
N GLU A 231 6.16 5.68 21.12
CA GLU A 231 4.81 5.48 21.59
C GLU A 231 3.98 4.62 20.63
N VAL A 232 3.23 3.65 21.17
CA VAL A 232 2.26 2.85 20.42
C VAL A 232 0.85 3.27 20.84
N LYS A 233 0.12 3.87 19.90
CA LYS A 233 -1.22 4.42 20.14
C LYS A 233 -2.30 3.37 19.92
N GLU A 234 -3.45 3.52 20.57
CA GLU A 234 -4.62 2.72 20.20
C GLU A 234 -5.10 3.12 18.81
N MET A 235 -5.53 2.14 18.02
CA MET A 235 -6.09 2.41 16.69
C MET A 235 -7.40 3.20 16.83
N PRO A 236 -7.57 4.33 16.12
CA PRO A 236 -8.82 5.08 16.17
C PRO A 236 -9.95 4.31 15.50
N VAL A 237 -11.19 4.64 15.89
CA VAL A 237 -12.41 4.03 15.34
C VAL A 237 -12.49 4.19 13.82
N HIS A 238 -12.10 5.35 13.31
CA HIS A 238 -12.02 5.62 11.88
C HIS A 238 -10.60 5.35 11.37
N VAL A 239 -10.32 4.08 11.11
CA VAL A 239 -9.03 3.61 10.57
C VAL A 239 -8.71 4.29 9.23
N ALA A 240 -9.72 4.57 8.41
CA ALA A 240 -9.54 5.21 7.12
C ALA A 240 -8.87 6.58 7.22
N ASP A 241 -9.25 7.41 8.20
CA ASP A 241 -8.70 8.74 8.39
C ASP A 241 -7.19 8.71 8.62
N VAL A 242 -6.68 7.69 9.34
CA VAL A 242 -5.24 7.50 9.55
C VAL A 242 -4.55 7.26 8.21
N PHE A 243 -5.12 6.45 7.34
CA PHE A 243 -4.54 6.12 6.05
C PHE A 243 -4.70 7.25 5.02
N GLU A 244 -5.80 7.99 5.03
CA GLU A 244 -5.99 9.15 4.16
C GLU A 244 -5.04 10.30 4.50
N GLN A 245 -4.86 10.59 5.80
CA GLN A 245 -3.86 11.55 6.28
C GLN A 245 -2.44 11.17 5.86
N THR A 246 -2.17 9.88 5.67
CA THR A 246 -0.87 9.38 5.19
C THR A 246 -0.69 9.41 3.67
N ARG A 247 -1.76 9.60 2.89
CA ARG A 247 -1.73 9.65 1.42
C ARG A 247 -1.84 11.06 0.87
N GLY A 248 -2.45 11.99 1.61
CA GLY A 248 -2.70 13.37 1.18
C GLY A 248 -1.56 14.33 1.53
N GLY A 249 -0.85 14.80 0.50
CA GLY A 249 0.16 15.85 0.58
C GLY A 249 -0.25 17.19 -0.05
N SER A 250 -1.52 17.63 0.01
CA SER A 250 -1.93 19.03 -0.20
C SER A 250 -3.44 19.26 -0.07
N GLY A 251 -3.83 20.11 0.89
CA GLY A 251 -4.93 21.10 0.79
C GLY A 251 -6.39 20.64 0.70
N SER A 252 -7.12 20.77 1.81
CA SER A 252 -8.29 21.66 1.81
C SER A 252 -8.47 22.29 3.18
N GLY A 253 -8.15 23.58 3.27
CA GLY A 253 -8.61 24.42 4.35
C GLY A 253 -10.04 24.87 4.08
N GLY A 254 -10.86 24.87 5.13
CA GLY A 254 -12.10 25.62 5.18
C GLY A 254 -13.34 24.75 5.34
N ASN A 255 -13.86 24.68 6.57
CA ASN A 255 -15.11 25.38 6.79
C ASN A 255 -15.24 25.91 8.22
N LYS A 256 -15.62 27.20 8.29
CA LYS A 256 -16.13 27.86 9.49
C LYS A 256 -17.52 27.32 9.80
N GLN A 257 -17.82 27.13 11.09
CA GLN A 257 -19.13 27.29 11.74
C GLN A 257 -18.90 26.87 13.20
N LYS A 258 -19.19 27.64 14.25
CA LYS A 258 -19.94 28.89 14.42
C LYS A 258 -19.44 29.54 15.72
#